data_AF-A0A832BEK7-F1
#
_entry.id   AF-A0A832BEK7-F1
#
_cell.length_a   1.000
_cell.length_b   1.000
_cell.length_c   1.000
_cell.angle_alpha   90.00
_cell.angle_beta   90.00
_cell.angle_gamma   90.00
#
_symmetry.space_group_name_H-M   'P 1'
#
loop_
_entity.id
_entity.type
_entity.pdbx_description
1 polymer ?
#
loop_
_entity_poly.entity_id
_entity_poly.type
_entity_poly.pdbx_seq_one_letter_code
_entity_poly.pdbx_strand_id
1 'polypeptide(L)'
;MEFKMNEDLLGVPKGAYRNIASQAVENIIGKNRAEKLKESTPNRELLENHLETMRSILNSYEYELVNLQKILSNTKRMKIWEVQKYLNIVEALAFGYKKILGSEIAIPLVTGIVTKSNDLYTLNKYYNMLVGEIAKKIHIASSKAKIEERKIEELMLELRYKQASILRLFKRGEIERIKRRIQNKRRKIEKYSAIAENYKKLLDDTKGFAERATE
;
A
#
# COMPACT_ATOMS: atom_id res chain seq x y z
N MET A 1 17.32 -51.84 2.48
CA MET A 1 16.37 -51.37 1.45
C MET A 1 17.03 -50.16 0.80
N GLU A 2 17.63 -50.34 -0.38
CA GLU A 2 18.29 -49.26 -1.10
C GLU A 2 17.23 -48.29 -1.64
N PHE A 3 17.32 -47.02 -1.26
CA PHE A 3 16.55 -45.95 -1.89
C PHE A 3 17.11 -45.74 -3.30
N LYS A 4 16.48 -46.37 -4.31
CA LYS A 4 16.65 -45.96 -5.70
C LYS A 4 15.98 -44.60 -5.86
N MET A 5 16.77 -43.52 -5.81
CA MET A 5 16.32 -42.24 -6.35
C MET A 5 16.17 -42.41 -7.87
N ASN A 6 14.95 -42.26 -8.37
CA ASN A 6 14.70 -42.16 -9.81
C ASN A 6 15.45 -40.93 -10.33
N GLU A 7 16.40 -41.16 -11.24
CA GLU A 7 17.21 -40.13 -11.93
C GLU A 7 16.38 -39.21 -12.85
N ASP A 8 15.09 -39.51 -13.04
CA ASP A 8 14.16 -38.72 -13.86
C ASP A 8 13.87 -37.31 -13.30
N LEU A 9 14.20 -37.04 -12.04
CA LEU A 9 14.06 -35.72 -11.43
C LEU A 9 15.31 -34.82 -11.57
N LEU A 10 16.27 -35.18 -12.43
CA LEU A 10 17.42 -34.31 -12.73
C LEU A 10 17.39 -33.77 -14.18
N GLY A 11 16.48 -34.27 -15.02
CA GLY A 11 16.35 -33.89 -16.43
C GLY A 11 15.29 -32.83 -16.74
N VAL A 12 14.44 -32.44 -15.78
CA VAL A 12 13.36 -31.49 -16.06
C VAL A 12 13.93 -30.05 -16.05
N PRO A 13 13.59 -29.20 -17.04
CA PRO A 13 14.06 -27.81 -17.05
C PRO A 13 13.68 -27.10 -15.74
N LYS A 14 14.57 -26.27 -15.17
CA LYS A 14 14.30 -25.50 -13.93
C LYS A 14 12.94 -24.76 -13.94
N GLY A 15 12.45 -24.37 -15.12
CA GLY A 15 11.14 -23.74 -15.30
C GLY A 15 9.94 -24.68 -15.05
N ALA A 16 10.06 -25.97 -15.39
CA ALA A 16 9.01 -26.96 -15.15
C ALA A 16 8.99 -27.41 -13.68
N TYR A 17 10.12 -27.45 -12.97
CA TYR A 17 10.13 -27.62 -11.50
C TYR A 17 9.43 -26.47 -10.77
N ARG A 18 9.66 -25.22 -11.20
CA ARG A 18 8.95 -24.06 -10.66
C ARG A 18 7.45 -24.19 -10.87
N ASN A 19 6.99 -24.59 -12.06
CA ASN A 19 5.57 -24.76 -12.36
C ASN A 19 4.92 -25.88 -11.52
N ILE A 20 5.58 -27.03 -11.37
CA ILE A 20 5.05 -28.16 -10.58
C ILE A 20 5.02 -27.80 -9.09
N ALA A 21 6.07 -27.17 -8.55
CA ALA A 21 6.11 -26.73 -7.16
C ALA A 21 5.04 -25.65 -6.88
N SER A 22 4.87 -24.67 -7.77
CA SER A 22 3.82 -23.66 -7.67
C SER A 22 2.42 -24.28 -7.70
N GLN A 23 2.15 -25.21 -8.62
CA GLN A 23 0.87 -25.91 -8.70
C GLN A 23 0.60 -26.78 -7.47
N ALA A 24 1.62 -27.46 -6.94
CA ALA A 24 1.49 -28.25 -5.71
C ALA A 24 1.16 -27.37 -4.50
N VAL A 25 1.82 -26.21 -4.37
CA VAL A 25 1.53 -25.22 -3.34
C VAL A 25 0.11 -24.68 -3.47
N GLU A 26 -0.31 -24.28 -4.67
CA GLU A 26 -1.69 -23.82 -4.94
C GLU A 26 -2.74 -24.87 -4.59
N ASN A 27 -2.49 -26.14 -4.92
CA ASN A 27 -3.38 -27.25 -4.60
C ASN A 27 -3.49 -27.52 -3.10
N ILE A 28 -2.38 -27.45 -2.36
CA ILE A 28 -2.38 -27.58 -0.89
C ILE A 28 -3.16 -26.44 -0.25
N ILE A 29 -2.96 -25.22 -0.74
CA ILE A 29 -3.63 -24.03 -0.22
C ILE A 29 -5.13 -24.08 -0.54
N GLY A 30 -5.50 -24.48 -1.75
CA GLY A 30 -6.90 -24.70 -2.14
C GLY A 30 -7.60 -25.74 -1.27
N LYS A 31 -6.92 -26.85 -0.93
CA LYS A 31 -7.45 -27.86 -0.01
C LYS A 31 -7.62 -27.31 1.42
N ASN A 32 -6.62 -26.61 1.94
CA ASN A 32 -6.66 -25.97 3.27
C ASN A 32 -7.78 -24.91 3.35
N ARG A 33 -7.96 -24.11 2.30
CA ARG A 33 -9.08 -23.15 2.14
C ARG A 33 -10.41 -23.86 2.20
N ALA A 34 -10.60 -24.88 1.37
CA ALA A 34 -11.85 -25.64 1.29
C ALA A 34 -12.18 -26.35 2.61
N GLU A 35 -11.18 -26.86 3.33
CA GLU A 35 -11.35 -27.49 4.63
C GLU A 35 -11.77 -26.47 5.69
N LYS A 36 -11.06 -25.34 5.81
CA LYS A 36 -11.33 -24.30 6.82
C LYS A 36 -12.64 -23.54 6.58
N LEU A 37 -13.05 -23.36 5.33
CA LEU A 37 -14.30 -22.65 4.98
C LEU A 37 -15.56 -23.52 5.09
N LYS A 38 -15.44 -24.84 5.28
CA LYS A 38 -16.61 -25.71 5.55
C LYS A 38 -17.32 -25.31 6.85
N GLU A 39 -16.59 -24.73 7.80
CA GLU A 39 -17.08 -24.36 9.13
C GLU A 39 -17.63 -22.92 9.20
N SER A 40 -17.55 -22.15 8.10
CA SER A 40 -17.73 -20.69 8.13
C SER A 40 -19.10 -20.18 7.67
N THR A 41 -20.14 -21.02 7.69
CA THR A 41 -21.52 -20.59 7.37
C THR A 41 -22.04 -19.65 8.47
N PRO A 42 -22.59 -18.45 8.15
CA PRO A 42 -23.01 -17.93 6.84
C PRO A 42 -22.00 -17.03 6.11
N ASN A 43 -20.80 -16.78 6.63
CA ASN A 43 -19.85 -15.77 6.10
C ASN A 43 -18.94 -16.29 4.97
N ARG A 44 -19.20 -17.47 4.43
CA ARG A 44 -18.29 -18.16 3.51
C ARG A 44 -17.94 -17.32 2.28
N GLU A 45 -18.94 -16.75 1.62
CA GLU A 45 -18.75 -15.94 0.41
C GLU A 45 -17.91 -14.68 0.69
N LEU A 46 -18.17 -13.99 1.80
CA LEU A 46 -17.38 -12.82 2.22
C LEU A 46 -15.91 -13.18 2.44
N LEU A 47 -15.65 -14.33 3.06
CA LEU A 47 -14.29 -14.80 3.30
C LEU A 47 -13.60 -15.24 2.00
N GLU A 48 -14.33 -15.86 1.07
CA GLU A 48 -13.80 -16.23 -0.25
C GLU A 48 -13.38 -14.98 -1.04
N ASN A 49 -14.24 -13.96 -1.12
CA ASN A 49 -13.96 -12.69 -1.76
C ASN A 49 -12.79 -11.94 -1.11
N HIS A 50 -12.70 -11.99 0.22
CA HIS A 50 -11.59 -11.41 0.97
C HIS A 50 -10.25 -12.07 0.59
N LEU A 51 -10.20 -13.40 0.54
CA LEU A 51 -8.97 -14.11 0.20
C LEU A 51 -8.50 -13.80 -1.22
N GLU A 52 -9.43 -13.71 -2.16
CA GLU A 52 -9.13 -13.35 -3.56
C GLU A 52 -8.62 -11.91 -3.66
N THR A 53 -9.26 -10.99 -2.94
CA THR A 53 -8.82 -9.60 -2.87
C THR A 53 -7.43 -9.50 -2.24
N MET A 54 -7.18 -10.20 -1.14
CA MET A 54 -5.88 -10.21 -0.48
C MET A 54 -4.78 -10.84 -1.33
N ARG A 55 -5.10 -11.88 -2.10
CA ARG A 55 -4.17 -12.47 -3.07
C ARG A 55 -3.82 -11.48 -4.18
N SER A 56 -4.80 -10.76 -4.71
CA SER A 56 -4.59 -9.69 -5.70
C SER A 56 -3.78 -8.53 -5.12
N ILE A 57 -4.10 -8.08 -3.91
CA ILE A 57 -3.37 -7.03 -3.22
C ILE A 57 -1.94 -7.47 -2.96
N LEU A 58 -1.68 -8.59 -2.30
CA LEU A 58 -0.35 -8.94 -1.81
C LEU A 58 0.50 -9.69 -2.85
N ASN A 59 -0.12 -10.23 -3.90
CA ASN A 59 0.50 -11.11 -4.90
C ASN A 59 1.19 -12.33 -4.24
N SER A 60 0.55 -12.90 -3.23
CA SER A 60 1.07 -14.02 -2.45
C SER A 60 -0.07 -14.82 -1.82
N TYR A 61 0.16 -16.12 -1.60
CA TYR A 61 -0.73 -16.99 -0.84
C TYR A 61 -0.34 -17.10 0.64
N GLU A 62 0.81 -16.55 1.05
CA GLU A 62 1.31 -16.64 2.42
C GLU A 62 0.34 -16.05 3.45
N TYR A 63 -0.32 -14.94 3.08
CA TYR A 63 -1.33 -14.34 3.93
C TYR A 63 -2.45 -15.31 4.28
N GLU A 64 -2.98 -16.01 3.27
CA GLU A 64 -4.09 -16.96 3.41
C GLU A 64 -3.68 -18.13 4.31
N LEU A 65 -2.48 -18.69 4.08
CA LEU A 65 -1.93 -19.78 4.86
C LEU A 65 -1.84 -19.47 6.36
N VAL A 66 -1.41 -18.26 6.69
CA VAL A 66 -1.13 -17.87 8.07
C VAL A 66 -2.38 -17.32 8.78
N ASN A 67 -3.24 -16.57 8.07
CA ASN A 67 -4.28 -15.76 8.73
C ASN A 67 -5.68 -16.35 8.67
N LEU A 68 -6.00 -17.27 7.74
CA LEU A 68 -7.37 -17.74 7.53
C LEU A 68 -8.03 -18.25 8.81
N GLN A 69 -7.33 -19.08 9.59
CA GLN A 69 -7.87 -19.63 10.85
C GLN A 69 -8.11 -18.53 11.89
N LYS A 70 -7.24 -17.52 11.94
CA LYS A 70 -7.35 -16.42 12.89
C LYS A 70 -8.49 -15.49 12.53
N ILE A 71 -8.67 -15.18 11.23
CA ILE A 71 -9.81 -14.43 10.72
C ILE A 71 -11.10 -15.15 11.10
N LEU A 72 -11.21 -16.45 10.78
CA LEU A 72 -12.37 -17.27 11.13
C LEU A 72 -12.68 -17.21 12.64
N SER A 73 -11.66 -17.33 13.49
CA SER A 73 -11.84 -17.22 14.94
C SER A 73 -12.31 -15.83 15.38
N ASN A 74 -11.76 -14.76 14.80
CA ASN A 74 -12.11 -13.39 15.15
C ASN A 74 -13.54 -13.04 14.67
N THR A 75 -13.96 -13.56 13.52
CA THR A 75 -15.25 -13.25 12.90
C THR A 75 -16.39 -14.19 13.33
N LYS A 76 -16.10 -15.30 14.03
CA LYS A 76 -17.10 -16.34 14.38
C LYS A 76 -18.34 -15.82 15.10
N ARG A 77 -18.20 -14.80 15.95
CA ARG A 77 -19.29 -14.24 16.77
C ARG A 77 -19.79 -12.87 16.28
N MET A 78 -19.24 -12.38 15.18
CA MET A 78 -19.59 -11.07 14.61
C MET A 78 -20.86 -11.21 13.75
N LYS A 79 -21.66 -10.14 13.70
CA LYS A 79 -22.75 -10.03 12.73
C LYS A 79 -22.15 -9.92 11.33
N ILE A 80 -22.91 -10.31 10.29
CA ILE A 80 -22.43 -10.28 8.90
C ILE A 80 -21.86 -8.92 8.50
N TRP A 81 -22.53 -7.82 8.86
CA TRP A 81 -22.02 -6.46 8.58
C TRP A 81 -20.73 -6.12 9.35
N GLU A 82 -20.53 -6.67 10.54
CA GLU A 82 -19.29 -6.52 11.31
C GLU A 82 -18.15 -7.31 10.69
N VAL A 83 -18.44 -8.52 10.20
CA VAL A 83 -17.49 -9.33 9.43
C VAL A 83 -17.07 -8.60 8.17
N GLN A 84 -18.02 -8.07 7.40
CA GLN A 84 -17.71 -7.28 6.20
C GLN A 84 -16.77 -6.12 6.52
N LYS A 85 -17.12 -5.33 7.54
CA LYS A 85 -16.29 -4.19 7.96
C LYS A 85 -14.90 -4.63 8.42
N TYR A 86 -14.81 -5.75 9.12
CA TYR A 86 -13.54 -6.32 9.57
C TYR A 86 -12.64 -6.65 8.37
N LEU A 87 -13.17 -7.41 7.40
CA LEU A 87 -12.43 -7.84 6.22
C LEU A 87 -12.00 -6.64 5.35
N ASN A 88 -12.91 -5.69 5.11
CA ASN A 88 -12.63 -4.45 4.41
C ASN A 88 -11.46 -3.66 5.03
N ILE A 89 -11.44 -3.54 6.36
CA ILE A 89 -10.36 -2.83 7.05
C ILE A 89 -9.04 -3.60 6.92
N VAL A 90 -9.05 -4.94 7.02
CA VAL A 90 -7.85 -5.75 6.81
C VAL A 90 -7.31 -5.57 5.39
N GLU A 91 -8.18 -5.54 4.38
CA GLU A 91 -7.80 -5.26 2.98
C GLU A 91 -7.22 -3.87 2.81
N ALA A 92 -7.84 -2.86 3.43
CA ALA A 92 -7.33 -1.48 3.42
C ALA A 92 -5.94 -1.38 4.03
N LEU A 93 -5.72 -2.06 5.17
CA LEU A 93 -4.40 -2.14 5.80
C LEU A 93 -3.38 -2.81 4.88
N ALA A 94 -3.73 -3.93 4.25
CA ALA A 94 -2.85 -4.64 3.33
C ALA A 94 -2.49 -3.80 2.10
N PHE A 95 -3.48 -3.15 1.50
CA PHE A 95 -3.28 -2.28 0.36
C PHE A 95 -2.37 -1.09 0.71
N GLY A 96 -2.70 -0.37 1.78
CA GLY A 96 -1.92 0.80 2.19
C GLY A 96 -0.49 0.44 2.60
N TYR A 97 -0.29 -0.60 3.41
CA TYR A 97 1.07 -1.03 3.77
C TYR A 97 1.86 -1.54 2.58
N LYS A 98 1.26 -2.30 1.65
CA LYS A 98 1.97 -2.72 0.43
C LYS A 98 2.45 -1.51 -0.37
N LYS A 99 1.61 -0.49 -0.53
CA LYS A 99 1.98 0.71 -1.31
C LYS A 99 3.08 1.54 -0.64
N ILE A 100 3.17 1.51 0.69
CA ILE A 100 4.18 2.28 1.44
C ILE A 100 5.49 1.48 1.62
N LEU A 101 5.41 0.17 1.85
CA LEU A 101 6.53 -0.66 2.34
C LEU A 101 6.86 -1.86 1.44
N GLY A 102 6.04 -2.16 0.43
CA GLY A 102 6.15 -3.37 -0.39
C GLY A 102 5.49 -4.61 0.27
N SER A 103 5.27 -5.66 -0.52
CA SER A 103 4.58 -6.88 -0.06
C SER A 103 5.33 -7.63 1.05
N GLU A 104 6.67 -7.69 0.96
CA GLU A 104 7.53 -8.43 1.91
C GLU A 104 7.34 -7.96 3.36
N ILE A 105 7.10 -6.66 3.57
CA ILE A 105 6.88 -6.07 4.89
C ILE A 105 5.39 -6.01 5.22
N ALA A 106 4.53 -5.80 4.22
CA ALA A 106 3.08 -5.71 4.42
C ALA A 106 2.49 -7.02 4.97
N ILE A 107 2.89 -8.18 4.45
CA ILE A 107 2.39 -9.50 4.88
C ILE A 107 2.60 -9.74 6.38
N PRO A 108 3.83 -9.66 6.94
CA PRO A 108 4.03 -9.87 8.37
C PRO A 108 3.37 -8.80 9.25
N LEU A 109 3.30 -7.54 8.80
CA LEU A 109 2.61 -6.48 9.53
C LEU A 109 1.11 -6.75 9.64
N VAL A 110 0.45 -7.03 8.51
CA VAL A 110 -0.99 -7.34 8.50
C VAL A 110 -1.26 -8.60 9.32
N THR A 111 -0.40 -9.61 9.23
CA THR A 111 -0.49 -10.83 10.04
C THR A 111 -0.44 -10.52 11.54
N GLY A 112 0.51 -9.67 11.97
CA GLY A 112 0.60 -9.20 13.35
C GLY A 112 -0.64 -8.45 13.81
N ILE A 113 -1.23 -7.62 12.95
CA ILE A 113 -2.47 -6.89 13.21
C ILE A 113 -3.64 -7.86 13.35
N VAL A 114 -3.86 -8.78 12.40
CA VAL A 114 -4.94 -9.78 12.45
C VAL A 114 -4.83 -10.66 13.70
N THR A 115 -3.60 -11.03 14.07
CA THR A 115 -3.34 -11.83 15.28
C THR A 115 -3.72 -11.09 16.56
N LYS A 116 -3.50 -9.77 16.62
CA LYS A 116 -3.77 -8.94 17.80
C LYS A 116 -5.17 -8.31 17.82
N SER A 117 -5.84 -8.23 16.68
CA SER A 117 -7.11 -7.51 16.54
C SER A 117 -8.29 -8.48 16.53
N ASN A 118 -8.74 -8.86 17.73
CA ASN A 118 -9.86 -9.79 17.92
C ASN A 118 -11.24 -9.11 17.75
N ASP A 119 -11.27 -7.79 17.61
CA ASP A 119 -12.47 -6.97 17.53
C ASP A 119 -12.29 -5.80 16.55
N LEU A 120 -13.41 -5.23 16.11
CA LEU A 120 -13.42 -4.10 15.17
C LEU A 120 -12.78 -2.83 15.73
N TYR A 121 -12.87 -2.58 17.04
CA TYR A 121 -12.33 -1.35 17.63
C TYR A 121 -10.80 -1.35 17.56
N THR A 122 -10.17 -2.47 17.95
CA THR A 122 -8.71 -2.65 17.87
C THR A 122 -8.23 -2.55 16.42
N LEU A 123 -8.95 -3.19 15.49
CA LEU A 123 -8.61 -3.13 14.06
C LEU A 123 -8.72 -1.70 13.49
N ASN A 124 -9.80 -0.97 13.85
CA ASN A 124 -9.99 0.43 13.45
C ASN A 124 -8.87 1.34 13.97
N LYS A 125 -8.30 1.06 15.14
CA LYS A 125 -7.16 1.82 15.66
C LYS A 125 -5.96 1.72 14.72
N TYR A 126 -5.61 0.52 14.25
CA TYR A 126 -4.52 0.33 13.28
C TYR A 126 -4.82 1.01 11.95
N TYR A 127 -6.06 0.93 11.49
CA TYR A 127 -6.50 1.62 10.27
C TYR A 127 -6.36 3.14 10.38
N ASN A 128 -6.83 3.72 11.48
CA ASN A 128 -6.72 5.16 11.73
C ASN A 128 -5.25 5.60 11.85
N MET A 129 -4.37 4.76 12.40
CA MET A 129 -2.92 5.02 12.41
C MET A 129 -2.35 5.06 10.99
N LEU A 130 -2.69 4.10 10.13
CA LEU A 130 -2.27 4.09 8.72
C LEU A 130 -2.77 5.34 7.98
N VAL A 131 -4.06 5.66 8.10
CA VAL A 131 -4.67 6.86 7.52
C VAL A 131 -3.97 8.13 8.00
N GLY A 132 -3.68 8.23 9.30
CA GLY A 132 -2.95 9.35 9.89
C GLY A 132 -1.53 9.50 9.35
N GLU A 133 -0.81 8.38 9.17
CA GLU A 133 0.53 8.40 8.59
C GLU A 133 0.51 8.82 7.12
N ILE A 134 -0.45 8.36 6.32
CA ILE A 134 -0.62 8.81 4.93
C ILE A 134 -0.93 10.32 4.90
N ALA A 135 -1.88 10.78 5.71
CA ALA A 135 -2.24 12.20 5.80
C ALA A 135 -1.05 13.08 6.21
N LYS A 136 -0.20 12.61 7.13
CA LYS A 136 1.04 13.27 7.52
C LYS A 136 2.02 13.39 6.35
N LYS A 137 2.16 12.38 5.50
CA LYS A 137 3.00 12.45 4.29
C LYS A 137 2.48 13.50 3.30
N ILE A 138 1.16 13.56 3.09
CA ILE A 138 0.51 14.60 2.27
C ILE A 138 0.85 15.99 2.83
N HIS A 139 0.61 16.21 4.12
CA HIS A 139 0.85 17.50 4.76
C HIS A 139 2.32 17.94 4.64
N ILE A 140 3.27 17.03 4.88
CA ILE A 140 4.71 17.33 4.76
C ILE A 140 5.07 17.73 3.32
N ALA A 141 4.57 17.00 2.33
CA ALA A 141 4.84 17.28 0.92
C ALA A 141 4.25 18.63 0.49
N SER A 142 2.98 18.88 0.80
CA SER A 142 2.32 20.16 0.54
C SER A 142 3.01 21.33 1.25
N SER A 143 3.44 21.14 2.49
CA SER A 143 4.19 22.17 3.24
C SER A 143 5.52 22.50 2.58
N LYS A 144 6.24 21.50 2.08
CA LYS A 144 7.49 21.70 1.34
C LYS A 144 7.26 22.45 0.02
N ALA A 145 6.19 22.15 -0.71
CA ALA A 145 5.82 22.90 -1.92
C ALA A 145 5.57 24.38 -1.59
N LYS A 146 4.76 24.66 -0.57
CA LYS A 146 4.42 26.02 -0.12
C LYS A 146 5.64 26.84 0.34
N ILE A 147 6.63 26.20 0.97
CA ILE A 147 7.89 26.86 1.34
C ILE A 147 8.67 27.28 0.09
N GLU A 148 8.71 26.44 -0.94
CA GLU A 148 9.41 26.77 -2.19
C GLU A 148 8.65 27.82 -3.01
N GLU A 149 7.32 27.87 -2.93
CA GLU A 149 6.49 28.94 -3.53
C GLU A 149 6.83 30.31 -2.94
N ARG A 150 6.88 30.44 -1.61
CA ARG A 150 7.26 31.70 -0.94
C ARG A 150 8.66 32.18 -1.37
N LYS A 151 9.61 31.26 -1.51
CA LYS A 151 10.96 31.58 -1.99
C LYS A 151 10.96 32.04 -3.46
N ILE A 152 10.03 31.55 -4.29
CA ILE A 152 9.86 32.09 -5.65
C ILE A 152 9.34 33.51 -5.60
N GLU A 153 8.36 33.82 -4.74
CA GLU A 153 7.82 35.17 -4.59
C GLU A 153 8.93 36.17 -4.21
N GLU A 154 9.78 35.82 -3.23
CA GLU A 154 10.96 36.61 -2.86
C GLU A 154 11.92 36.82 -4.04
N LEU A 155 12.27 35.74 -4.76
CA LEU A 155 13.16 35.83 -5.93
C LEU A 155 12.55 36.62 -7.09
N MET A 156 11.23 36.57 -7.25
CA MET A 156 10.51 37.33 -8.27
C MET A 156 10.52 38.83 -7.97
N LEU A 157 10.39 39.22 -6.70
CA LEU A 157 10.56 40.61 -6.26
C LEU A 157 11.99 41.09 -6.50
N GLU A 158 13.00 40.30 -6.14
CA GLU A 158 14.41 40.61 -6.39
C GLU A 158 14.68 40.76 -7.90
N LEU A 159 14.14 39.85 -8.70
CA LEU A 159 14.26 39.88 -10.17
C LEU A 159 13.68 41.16 -10.75
N ARG A 160 12.46 41.55 -10.32
CA ARG A 160 11.80 42.78 -10.76
C ARG A 160 12.63 44.01 -10.41
N TYR A 161 13.13 44.10 -9.18
CA TYR A 161 13.99 45.20 -8.73
C TYR A 161 15.27 45.31 -9.58
N LYS A 162 15.95 44.19 -9.82
CA LYS A 162 17.17 44.15 -10.65
C LYS A 162 16.88 44.50 -12.11
N GLN A 163 15.73 44.10 -12.65
CA GLN A 163 15.31 44.42 -14.02
C GLN A 163 14.87 45.88 -14.20
N ALA A 164 14.34 46.52 -13.16
CA ALA A 164 13.95 47.93 -13.19
C ALA A 164 15.15 48.90 -13.00
N SER A 165 16.32 48.39 -12.60
CA SER A 165 17.52 49.20 -12.36
C SER A 165 18.09 49.76 -13.67
N ILE A 166 18.47 51.05 -13.68
CA ILE A 166 19.19 51.69 -14.80
C ILE A 166 20.50 50.96 -15.14
N LEU A 167 21.12 50.31 -14.15
CA LEU A 167 22.33 49.50 -14.31
C LEU A 167 22.07 48.04 -14.76
N ARG A 168 20.86 47.71 -15.25
CA ARG A 168 20.46 46.35 -15.66
C ARG A 168 21.46 45.66 -16.60
N LEU A 169 22.05 46.41 -17.52
CA LEU A 169 23.02 45.87 -18.49
C LEU A 169 24.25 45.26 -17.80
N PHE A 170 24.71 45.87 -16.71
CA PHE A 170 25.82 45.37 -15.89
C PHE A 170 25.41 44.23 -14.95
N LYS A 171 24.10 44.04 -14.71
CA LYS A 171 23.53 43.02 -13.82
C LYS A 171 22.97 41.79 -14.55
N ARG A 172 23.22 41.63 -15.85
CA ARG A 172 22.69 40.51 -16.67
C ARG A 172 22.99 39.13 -16.07
N GLY A 173 24.21 38.90 -15.58
CA GLY A 173 24.60 37.63 -14.96
C GLY A 173 23.88 37.34 -13.64
N GLU A 174 23.56 38.37 -12.84
CA GLU A 174 22.75 38.22 -11.62
C GLU A 174 21.30 37.88 -11.95
N ILE A 175 20.71 38.61 -12.90
CA ILE A 175 19.34 38.38 -13.39
C ILE A 175 19.19 36.95 -13.89
N GLU A 176 20.16 36.45 -14.66
CA GLU A 176 20.12 35.08 -15.18
C GLU A 176 20.27 34.05 -14.05
N ARG A 177 21.14 34.29 -13.06
CA ARG A 177 21.24 33.45 -11.86
C ARG A 177 19.92 33.39 -11.07
N ILE A 178 19.24 34.51 -10.88
CA ILE A 178 17.94 34.57 -10.19
C ILE A 178 16.88 33.78 -10.98
N LYS A 179 16.80 33.94 -12.30
CA LYS A 179 15.89 33.16 -13.16
C LYS A 179 16.12 31.66 -13.04
N ARG A 180 17.38 31.21 -13.08
CA ARG A 180 17.73 29.78 -12.89
C ARG A 180 17.33 29.27 -11.51
N ARG A 181 17.53 30.07 -10.45
CA ARG A 181 17.06 29.73 -9.09
C ARG A 181 15.54 29.57 -9.06
N ILE A 182 14.78 30.47 -9.66
CA ILE A 182 13.31 30.38 -9.77
C ILE A 182 12.91 29.08 -10.50
N GLN A 183 13.52 28.78 -11.64
CA GLN A 183 13.21 27.55 -12.39
C GLN A 183 13.48 26.29 -11.57
N ASN A 184 14.62 26.23 -10.86
CA ASN A 184 14.95 25.12 -9.98
C ASN A 184 13.93 24.97 -8.84
N LYS A 185 13.41 26.09 -8.31
CA LYS A 185 12.37 26.07 -7.29
C LYS A 185 11.04 25.57 -7.83
N ARG A 186 10.64 25.97 -9.05
CA ARG A 186 9.44 25.47 -9.73
C ARG A 186 9.46 23.94 -9.88
N ARG A 187 10.58 23.39 -10.34
CA ARG A 187 10.78 21.92 -10.42
C ARG A 187 10.62 21.23 -9.06
N LYS A 188 11.06 21.87 -7.97
CA LYS A 188 10.87 21.33 -6.61
C LYS A 188 9.41 21.36 -6.19
N ILE A 189 8.67 22.43 -6.49
CA ILE A 189 7.23 22.53 -6.24
C ILE A 189 6.50 21.41 -6.97
N GLU A 190 6.71 21.27 -8.28
CA GLU A 190 6.11 20.21 -9.11
C GLU A 190 6.37 18.83 -8.50
N LYS A 191 7.62 18.56 -8.11
CA LYS A 191 8.00 17.30 -7.43
C LYS A 191 7.20 17.07 -6.14
N TYR A 192 7.14 18.07 -5.25
CA TYR A 192 6.46 17.91 -3.97
C TYR A 192 4.94 17.82 -4.12
N SER A 193 4.35 18.58 -5.05
CA SER A 193 2.94 18.49 -5.38
C SER A 193 2.57 17.12 -5.96
N ALA A 194 3.39 16.55 -6.84
CA ALA A 194 3.20 15.19 -7.35
C ALA A 194 3.26 14.14 -6.24
N ILE A 195 4.20 14.27 -5.29
CA ILE A 195 4.27 13.38 -4.11
C ILE A 195 3.00 13.50 -3.27
N ALA A 196 2.52 14.72 -2.99
CA ALA A 196 1.30 14.94 -2.22
C ALA A 196 0.09 14.31 -2.91
N GLU A 197 -0.03 14.47 -4.24
CA GLU A 197 -1.13 13.92 -5.02
C GLU A 197 -1.13 12.40 -5.05
N ASN A 198 0.04 11.78 -5.20
CA ASN A 198 0.17 10.33 -5.10
C ASN A 198 -0.28 9.79 -3.74
N TYR A 199 0.06 10.49 -2.65
CA TYR A 199 -0.39 10.09 -1.31
C TYR A 199 -1.88 10.37 -1.05
N LYS A 200 -2.48 11.41 -1.67
CA LYS A 200 -3.93 11.61 -1.63
C LYS A 200 -4.65 10.48 -2.33
N LYS A 201 -4.22 10.12 -3.54
CA LYS A 201 -4.78 8.97 -4.26
C LYS A 201 -4.66 7.69 -3.43
N LEU A 202 -3.49 7.46 -2.81
CA LEU A 202 -3.31 6.33 -1.91
C LEU A 202 -4.30 6.37 -0.73
N LEU A 203 -4.52 7.54 -0.13
CA LEU A 203 -5.46 7.71 0.97
C LEU A 203 -6.89 7.39 0.54
N ASP A 204 -7.31 7.91 -0.60
CA ASP A 204 -8.66 7.72 -1.14
C ASP A 204 -8.89 6.27 -1.51
N ASP A 205 -7.94 5.63 -2.21
CA ASP A 205 -7.98 4.21 -2.53
C ASP A 205 -8.06 3.36 -1.24
N THR A 206 -7.25 3.68 -0.23
CA THR A 206 -7.23 2.97 1.07
C THR A 206 -8.58 3.09 1.80
N LYS A 207 -9.20 4.28 1.78
CA LYS A 207 -10.55 4.49 2.33
C LYS A 207 -11.60 3.72 1.54
N GLY A 208 -11.48 3.69 0.22
CA GLY A 208 -12.37 2.92 -0.66
C GLY A 208 -12.39 1.43 -0.34
N PHE A 209 -11.27 0.83 0.06
CA PHE A 209 -11.24 -0.55 0.59
C PHE A 209 -12.03 -0.68 1.90
N ALA A 210 -11.85 0.25 2.84
CA ALA A 210 -12.48 0.18 4.16
C ALA A 210 -14.02 0.41 4.10
N GLU A 211 -14.47 1.22 3.15
CA GLU A 211 -15.87 1.67 3.02
C GLU A 211 -16.67 0.87 1.97
N ARG A 212 -16.06 -0.15 1.35
CA ARG A 212 -16.70 -0.95 0.31
C ARG A 212 -17.99 -1.61 0.80
N ALA A 213 -19.12 -1.26 0.20
CA ALA A 213 -20.35 -2.04 0.35
C ALA A 213 -20.26 -3.31 -0.52
N THR A 214 -20.77 -4.43 -0.01
CA THR A 214 -21.02 -5.62 -0.83
C THR A 214 -22.43 -5.52 -1.42
N GLU A 215 -22.51 -5.67 -2.74
CA GLU A 215 -23.75 -5.88 -3.50
C GLU A 215 -24.47 -7.16 -3.08
#